data_AF-A0A429SM43-F1
#
_entry.id   AF-A0A429SM43-F1
#
_cell.length_a   1.000
_cell.length_b   1.000
_cell.length_c   1.000
_cell.angle_alpha   90.00
_cell.angle_beta   90.00
_cell.angle_gamma   90.00
#
_symmetry.space_group_name_H-M   'P 1'
#
loop_
_entity.id
_entity.type
_entity.pdbx_description
1 polymer ?
#
loop_
_entity_poly.entity_id
_entity_poly.type
_entity_poly.pdbx_seq_one_letter_code
_entity_poly.pdbx_strand_id
1 'polypeptide(L)'
;MNQATREQAQHFLRQDERLVAACAYELGPGVPYPPESLLAPPEPPALSRRIEARIPRPLRQFVHAKALDPRLSRPAAAAEGVDRLPDAVDALGSRLLHGKSMEGGWESEAGRFLVSRANARGSVGGVLAVTDRRWFALTDVSPLWRSTPVMRQYWEVPRQAVSALRAGPRGVVQKGRMDIEFTDGSWVAVLASPASAARPFAEASVHHR
;
A
#
# COMPACT_ATOMS: atom_id res chain seq x y z
N MET A 1 8.75 -0.69 -19.85
CA MET A 1 8.28 -1.39 -18.63
C MET A 1 9.50 -1.73 -17.80
N ASN A 2 9.54 -1.36 -16.52
CA ASN A 2 10.76 -1.41 -15.70
C ASN A 2 11.11 -2.88 -15.35
N GLN A 3 12.29 -3.35 -15.78
CA GLN A 3 12.71 -4.74 -15.61
C GLN A 3 12.83 -5.15 -14.13
N ALA A 4 13.33 -4.25 -13.28
CA ALA A 4 13.44 -4.49 -11.84
C ALA A 4 12.08 -4.75 -11.17
N THR A 5 11.03 -4.04 -11.60
CA THR A 5 9.65 -4.26 -11.10
C THR A 5 9.13 -5.65 -11.45
N ARG A 6 9.46 -6.16 -12.64
CA ARG A 6 9.06 -7.52 -13.05
C ARG A 6 9.83 -8.58 -12.26
N GLU A 7 11.13 -8.38 -12.05
CA GLU A 7 11.96 -9.28 -11.24
C GLU A 7 11.45 -9.35 -9.78
N GLN A 8 11.12 -8.21 -9.18
CA GLN A 8 10.49 -8.17 -7.85
C GLN A 8 9.19 -8.98 -7.80
N ALA A 9 8.32 -8.84 -8.81
CA ALA A 9 7.06 -9.57 -8.88
C ALA A 9 7.26 -11.08 -9.12
N GLN A 10 8.29 -11.48 -9.87
CA GLN A 10 8.57 -12.89 -10.18
C GLN A 10 8.82 -13.74 -8.93
N HIS A 11 9.45 -13.16 -7.89
CA HIS A 11 9.70 -13.86 -6.63
C HIS A 11 8.44 -14.23 -5.84
N PHE A 12 7.28 -13.66 -6.20
CA PHE A 12 6.00 -13.90 -5.53
C PHE A 12 5.04 -14.77 -6.34
N LEU A 13 5.49 -15.27 -7.50
CA LEU A 13 4.70 -16.19 -8.31
C LEU A 13 4.56 -17.54 -7.61
N ARG A 14 3.37 -18.12 -7.70
CA ARG A 14 3.11 -19.50 -7.34
C ARG A 14 3.65 -20.43 -8.41
N GLN A 15 3.75 -21.72 -8.08
CA GLN A 15 4.06 -22.75 -9.06
C GLN A 15 3.06 -22.70 -10.23
N ASP A 16 3.59 -22.76 -11.46
CA ASP A 16 2.84 -22.68 -12.72
C ASP A 16 2.07 -21.37 -12.96
N GLU A 17 2.41 -20.31 -12.23
CA GLU A 17 1.85 -18.97 -12.44
C GLU A 17 2.74 -18.15 -13.39
N ARG A 18 2.12 -17.49 -14.37
CA ARG A 18 2.84 -16.65 -15.34
C ARG A 18 2.58 -15.18 -15.07
N LEU A 19 3.65 -14.42 -14.88
CA LEU A 19 3.57 -12.96 -14.80
C LEU A 19 3.16 -12.37 -16.16
N VAL A 20 1.99 -11.73 -16.20
CA VAL A 20 1.50 -10.99 -17.36
C VAL A 20 2.15 -9.61 -17.37
N ALA A 21 1.90 -8.81 -16.33
CA ALA A 21 2.37 -7.44 -16.24
C ALA A 21 2.75 -7.06 -14.81
N ALA A 22 3.66 -6.10 -14.67
CA ALA A 22 3.99 -5.49 -13.38
C ALA A 22 4.29 -4.01 -13.57
N CYS A 23 3.86 -3.18 -12.64
CA CYS A 23 4.05 -1.74 -12.64
C CYS A 23 4.36 -1.25 -11.23
N ALA A 24 5.39 -0.42 -11.08
CA ALA A 24 5.58 0.31 -9.85
C ALA A 24 4.54 1.43 -9.78
N TYR A 25 4.02 1.70 -8.58
CA TYR A 25 2.89 2.60 -8.43
C TYR A 25 2.84 3.26 -7.04
N GLU A 26 2.15 4.38 -6.97
CA GLU A 26 1.82 5.14 -5.75
C GLU A 26 0.31 5.35 -5.68
N LEU A 27 -0.22 5.68 -4.49
CA LEU A 27 -1.63 6.06 -4.39
C LEU A 27 -1.86 7.41 -5.06
N GLY A 28 -3.01 7.57 -5.70
CA GLY A 28 -3.40 8.85 -6.28
C GLY A 28 -3.51 9.96 -5.22
N PRO A 29 -3.27 11.22 -5.59
CA PRO A 29 -3.49 12.34 -4.68
C PRO A 29 -4.97 12.38 -4.24
N GLY A 30 -5.22 12.57 -2.95
CA GLY A 30 -6.58 12.62 -2.39
C GLY A 30 -7.23 11.25 -2.13
N VAL A 31 -6.51 10.14 -2.32
CA VAL A 31 -6.92 8.82 -1.79
C VAL A 31 -6.97 8.91 -0.25
N PRO A 32 -8.09 8.54 0.39
CA PRO A 32 -8.21 8.64 1.84
C PRO A 32 -7.31 7.61 2.55
N TYR A 33 -6.81 7.98 3.73
CA TYR A 33 -6.15 7.04 4.62
C TYR A 33 -7.18 6.29 5.47
N PRO A 34 -7.05 4.96 5.67
CA PRO A 34 -7.97 4.20 6.52
C PRO A 34 -8.00 4.70 7.97
N PRO A 35 -9.16 4.70 8.65
CA PRO A 35 -9.23 5.05 10.06
C PRO A 35 -8.46 4.05 10.92
N GLU A 36 -7.88 4.52 12.03
CA GLU A 36 -7.05 3.71 12.93
C GLU A 36 -7.75 2.46 13.46
N SER A 37 -9.09 2.51 13.61
CA SER A 37 -9.91 1.37 14.06
C SER A 37 -9.89 0.17 13.11
N LEU A 38 -9.53 0.37 11.85
CA LEU A 38 -9.40 -0.69 10.84
C LEU A 38 -7.96 -1.19 10.68
N LEU A 39 -7.00 -0.54 11.34
CA LEU A 39 -5.60 -0.89 11.24
C LEU A 39 -5.21 -1.92 12.29
N ALA A 40 -4.40 -2.89 11.88
CA ALA A 40 -3.80 -3.84 12.78
C ALA A 40 -2.86 -3.09 13.75
N PRO A 41 -2.87 -3.44 15.05
CA PRO A 41 -1.90 -2.91 16.01
C PRO A 41 -0.48 -3.07 15.46
N PRO A 42 0.40 -2.06 15.64
CA PRO A 42 1.78 -2.18 15.18
C PRO A 42 2.43 -3.42 15.81
N GLU A 43 3.09 -4.23 14.99
CA GLU A 43 3.87 -5.33 15.53
C GLU A 43 4.97 -4.76 16.44
N PRO A 44 5.09 -5.23 17.70
CA PRO A 44 6.15 -4.74 18.57
C PRO A 44 7.51 -5.04 17.92
N PRO A 45 8.45 -4.08 17.92
CA PRO A 45 9.75 -4.25 17.31
C PRO A 45 10.40 -5.58 17.74
N ALA A 46 11.10 -6.26 16.83
CA ALA A 46 11.80 -7.50 17.14
C ALA A 46 12.75 -7.34 18.35
N LEU A 47 13.30 -6.14 18.54
CA LEU A 47 14.08 -5.77 19.71
C LEU A 47 13.24 -5.76 21.01
N SER A 48 12.06 -5.15 20.99
CA SER A 48 11.12 -5.16 22.13
C SER A 48 10.70 -6.57 22.48
N ARG A 49 10.38 -7.42 21.49
CA ARG A 49 10.09 -8.85 21.72
C ARG A 49 11.28 -9.60 22.35
N ARG A 50 12.51 -9.32 21.90
CA ARG A 50 13.73 -9.93 22.48
C ARG A 50 13.99 -9.45 23.90
N ILE A 51 13.72 -8.19 24.21
CA ILE A 51 13.84 -7.63 25.57
C ILE A 51 12.78 -8.26 26.48
N GLU A 52 11.52 -8.30 26.07
CA GLU A 52 10.42 -8.93 26.81
C GLU A 52 10.64 -10.43 27.05
N ALA A 53 11.19 -11.14 26.06
CA ALA A 53 11.54 -12.55 26.20
C ALA A 53 12.64 -12.79 27.24
N ARG A 54 13.54 -11.82 27.44
CA ARG A 54 14.66 -11.89 28.40
C ARG A 54 14.32 -11.36 29.79
N ILE A 55 13.15 -10.74 29.97
CA ILE A 55 12.69 -10.23 31.26
C ILE A 55 12.07 -11.36 32.10
N PRO A 56 12.56 -11.60 33.34
CA PRO A 56 11.98 -12.56 34.27
C PRO A 56 10.50 -12.27 34.53
N ARG A 57 9.66 -13.31 34.64
CA ARG A 57 8.20 -13.22 34.83
C ARG A 57 7.71 -12.18 35.87
N PRO A 58 8.32 -12.02 37.06
CA PRO A 58 7.86 -11.01 38.03
C PRO A 58 8.13 -9.56 37.59
N LEU A 59 9.06 -9.32 36.66
CA LEU A 59 9.43 -7.99 36.18
C LEU A 59 8.66 -7.55 34.92
N ARG A 60 7.95 -8.48 34.24
CA ARG A 60 7.14 -8.16 33.05
C ARG A 60 6.00 -7.17 33.36
N GLN A 61 5.48 -7.21 34.58
CA GLN A 61 4.37 -6.36 35.05
C GLN A 61 4.78 -4.88 35.09
N PHE A 62 6.03 -4.58 35.47
CA PHE A 62 6.56 -3.22 35.54
C PHE A 62 6.91 -2.64 34.16
N VAL A 63 7.29 -3.50 33.19
CA VAL A 63 7.55 -3.07 31.82
C VAL A 63 6.26 -2.76 31.09
N HIS A 64 5.20 -3.56 31.29
CA HIS A 64 3.86 -3.22 30.80
C HIS A 64 3.34 -1.91 31.39
N ALA A 65 3.55 -1.66 32.68
CA ALA A 65 3.15 -0.41 33.33
C ALA A 65 3.91 0.83 32.79
N LYS A 66 5.20 0.69 32.44
CA LYS A 66 6.00 1.77 31.82
C LYS A 66 5.73 1.96 30.33
N ALA A 67 5.37 0.91 29.60
CA ALA A 67 4.95 1.00 28.19
C ALA A 67 3.58 1.68 28.02
N LEU A 68 2.78 1.74 29.09
CA LEU A 68 1.51 2.47 29.17
C LEU A 68 1.68 3.95 29.56
N ASP A 69 2.90 4.43 29.83
CA ASP A 69 3.14 5.86 30.14
C ASP A 69 3.40 6.65 28.85
N PRO A 70 2.41 7.40 28.32
CA PRO A 70 2.49 8.02 26.99
C PRO A 70 3.55 9.14 26.90
N ARG A 71 4.13 9.52 28.04
CA ARG A 71 5.10 10.63 28.16
C ARG A 71 6.55 10.21 27.93
N LEU A 72 6.89 8.93 28.09
CA LEU A 72 8.28 8.44 28.01
C LEU A 72 8.62 7.74 26.69
N SER A 73 7.64 7.39 25.86
CA SER A 73 7.84 6.66 24.60
C SER A 73 7.95 7.54 23.34
N ARG A 74 7.96 8.87 23.47
CA ARG A 74 7.92 9.82 22.35
C ARG A 74 9.22 10.63 22.20
N PRO A 75 10.23 10.06 21.53
CA PRO A 75 10.98 10.87 20.56
C PRO A 75 10.86 10.34 19.13
N ALA A 76 10.74 9.02 18.93
CA ALA A 76 10.67 8.41 17.60
C ALA A 76 9.29 8.55 16.94
N ALA A 77 8.20 8.46 17.70
CA ALA A 77 6.84 8.66 17.19
C ALA A 77 6.50 10.14 16.90
N ALA A 78 7.31 11.09 17.38
CA ALA A 78 7.18 12.50 17.02
C ALA A 78 7.76 12.78 15.62
N ALA A 79 8.83 12.09 15.22
CA ALA A 79 9.38 12.20 13.87
C ALA A 79 8.43 11.62 12.80
N GLU A 80 7.66 10.57 13.11
CA GLU A 80 6.63 10.02 12.21
C GLU A 80 5.28 10.79 12.27
N GLY A 81 5.08 11.63 13.30
CA GLY A 81 3.83 12.35 13.53
C GLY A 81 3.80 13.77 12.96
N VAL A 82 4.96 14.39 12.74
CA VAL A 82 5.05 15.78 12.25
C VAL A 82 4.78 15.91 10.74
N ASP A 83 4.90 14.81 9.98
CA ASP A 83 4.58 14.80 8.53
C ASP A 83 3.09 14.55 8.19
N ARG A 84 2.22 14.29 9.18
CA ARG A 84 0.80 13.90 8.95
C ARG A 84 -0.25 14.97 9.27
N LEU A 85 0.16 16.21 9.50
CA LEU A 85 -0.74 17.30 9.88
C LEU A 85 -0.65 18.48 8.91
N PRO A 86 -1.08 18.26 7.65
CA PRO A 86 -2.03 19.17 7.00
C PRO A 86 -3.16 18.47 6.20
N ASP A 87 -3.42 17.18 6.45
CA ASP A 87 -4.14 16.29 5.51
C ASP A 87 -5.59 16.66 5.18
N ALA A 88 -6.36 17.30 6.06
CA ALA A 88 -7.80 17.51 5.80
C ALA A 88 -8.07 18.62 4.77
N VAL A 89 -7.31 19.72 4.85
CA VAL A 89 -7.43 20.86 3.92
C VAL A 89 -6.71 20.54 2.61
N ASP A 90 -5.56 19.86 2.69
CA ASP A 90 -4.84 19.39 1.50
C ASP A 90 -5.62 18.27 0.77
N ALA A 91 -6.31 17.37 1.47
CA ALA A 91 -7.17 16.39 0.83
C ALA A 91 -8.40 17.04 0.18
N LEU A 92 -8.98 18.09 0.78
CA LEU A 92 -10.10 18.83 0.18
C LEU A 92 -9.65 19.64 -1.05
N GLY A 93 -8.54 20.38 -0.92
CA GLY A 93 -7.93 21.14 -2.02
C GLY A 93 -7.45 20.23 -3.15
N SER A 94 -6.86 19.08 -2.80
CA SER A 94 -6.48 18.05 -3.74
C SER A 94 -7.72 17.45 -4.42
N ARG A 95 -8.78 17.05 -3.71
CA ARG A 95 -10.02 16.55 -4.33
C ARG A 95 -10.65 17.55 -5.31
N LEU A 96 -10.61 18.84 -5.00
CA LEU A 96 -11.11 19.90 -5.87
C LEU A 96 -10.25 20.06 -7.15
N LEU A 97 -8.94 19.87 -7.04
CA LEU A 97 -7.99 20.00 -8.16
C LEU A 97 -7.81 18.70 -8.98
N HIS A 98 -8.03 17.54 -8.36
CA HIS A 98 -7.63 16.21 -8.84
C HIS A 98 -8.81 15.26 -9.03
N GLY A 99 -10.03 15.71 -8.72
CA GLY A 99 -11.25 14.90 -8.73
C GLY A 99 -11.32 13.91 -7.57
N LYS A 100 -12.33 13.03 -7.61
CA LYS A 100 -12.37 11.88 -6.70
C LYS A 100 -11.17 10.97 -7.00
N SER A 101 -10.66 10.31 -5.97
CA SER A 101 -9.55 9.34 -6.07
C SER A 101 -9.92 7.97 -5.51
N MET A 102 -11.15 7.82 -5.06
CA MET A 102 -11.74 6.55 -4.63
C MET A 102 -13.27 6.66 -4.67
N GLU A 103 -13.93 5.53 -4.90
CA GLU A 103 -15.36 5.31 -4.67
C GLU A 103 -15.57 3.97 -3.97
N GLY A 104 -16.59 3.88 -3.12
CA GLY A 104 -16.81 2.76 -2.20
C GLY A 104 -16.47 3.10 -0.75
N GLY A 105 -17.00 2.30 0.18
CA GLY A 105 -16.69 2.40 1.62
C GLY A 105 -15.47 1.55 2.01
N TRP A 106 -15.13 1.53 3.29
CA TRP A 106 -13.98 0.76 3.79
C TRP A 106 -14.19 -0.76 3.73
N GLU A 107 -15.45 -1.18 3.68
CA GLU A 107 -15.90 -2.57 3.53
C GLU A 107 -15.79 -3.10 2.09
N SER A 108 -15.70 -2.20 1.12
CA SER A 108 -15.56 -2.50 -0.31
C SER A 108 -14.17 -3.06 -0.66
N GLU A 109 -14.02 -3.61 -1.86
CA GLU A 109 -12.74 -4.11 -2.37
C GLU A 109 -11.68 -3.00 -2.48
N ALA A 110 -12.07 -1.79 -2.89
CA ALA A 110 -11.18 -0.62 -2.86
C ALA A 110 -10.76 -0.25 -1.43
N GLY A 111 -11.70 -0.29 -0.48
CA GLY A 111 -11.43 -0.05 0.94
C GLY A 111 -10.45 -1.07 1.52
N ARG A 112 -10.69 -2.36 1.24
CA ARG A 112 -9.83 -3.47 1.67
C ARG A 112 -8.43 -3.37 1.07
N PHE A 113 -8.30 -2.98 -0.20
CA PHE A 113 -7.00 -2.72 -0.82
C PHE A 113 -6.19 -1.68 -0.03
N LEU A 114 -6.83 -0.57 0.35
CA LEU A 114 -6.17 0.50 1.12
C LEU A 114 -5.85 0.10 2.55
N VAL A 115 -6.78 -0.58 3.24
CA VAL A 115 -6.55 -1.10 4.60
C VAL A 115 -5.38 -2.09 4.58
N SER A 116 -5.35 -3.02 3.65
CA SER A 116 -4.25 -3.98 3.48
C SER A 116 -2.93 -3.27 3.20
N ARG A 117 -2.93 -2.23 2.36
CA ARG A 117 -1.73 -1.44 2.08
C ARG A 117 -1.23 -0.70 3.33
N ALA A 118 -2.13 -0.07 4.08
CA ALA A 118 -1.77 0.65 5.30
C ALA A 118 -1.20 -0.30 6.37
N ASN A 119 -1.81 -1.48 6.53
CA ASN A 119 -1.32 -2.55 7.40
C ASN A 119 0.03 -3.11 6.97
N ALA A 120 0.35 -3.00 5.67
CA ALA A 120 1.65 -3.36 5.14
C ALA A 120 2.78 -2.41 5.54
N ARG A 121 2.50 -1.27 6.18
CA ARG A 121 3.49 -0.35 6.80
C ARG A 121 4.79 -0.21 5.99
N GLY A 122 4.65 -0.14 4.68
CA GLY A 122 5.76 -0.13 3.74
C GLY A 122 5.90 1.24 3.09
N SER A 123 6.78 1.30 2.11
CA SER A 123 7.05 2.51 1.33
C SER A 123 5.81 3.11 0.66
N VAL A 124 5.90 4.40 0.36
CA VAL A 124 4.87 5.17 -0.40
C VAL A 124 4.70 4.62 -1.82
N GLY A 125 5.73 3.99 -2.37
CA GLY A 125 5.67 3.22 -3.62
C GLY A 125 5.46 1.72 -3.36
N GLY A 126 4.80 1.06 -4.31
CA GLY A 126 4.63 -0.38 -4.34
C GLY A 126 4.75 -0.94 -5.75
N VAL A 127 4.57 -2.26 -5.87
CA VAL A 127 4.46 -2.95 -7.16
C VAL A 127 3.05 -3.52 -7.26
N LEU A 128 2.36 -3.20 -8.35
CA LEU A 128 1.09 -3.82 -8.72
C LEU A 128 1.38 -4.81 -9.85
N ALA A 129 0.95 -6.06 -9.69
CA ALA A 129 1.23 -7.13 -10.62
C ALA A 129 -0.03 -7.90 -11.00
N VAL A 130 -0.04 -8.35 -12.25
CA VAL A 130 -1.09 -9.16 -12.85
C VAL A 130 -0.46 -10.44 -13.35
N THR A 131 -1.07 -11.56 -12.99
CA THR A 131 -0.72 -12.88 -13.53
C THR A 131 -1.84 -13.41 -14.38
N ASP A 132 -1.64 -14.61 -14.93
CA ASP A 132 -2.70 -15.37 -15.57
C ASP A 132 -3.86 -15.70 -14.61
N ARG A 133 -3.64 -15.71 -13.29
CA ARG A 133 -4.61 -16.18 -12.27
C ARG A 133 -5.13 -15.11 -11.29
N ARG A 134 -4.32 -14.11 -10.94
CA ARG A 134 -4.63 -13.16 -9.86
C ARG A 134 -4.00 -11.79 -10.07
N TRP A 135 -4.52 -10.84 -9.31
CA TRP A 135 -3.83 -9.60 -9.01
C TRP A 135 -3.13 -9.74 -7.66
N PHE A 136 -1.96 -9.15 -7.55
CA PHE A 136 -1.32 -8.98 -6.25
C PHE A 136 -0.54 -7.67 -6.20
N ALA A 137 -0.32 -7.18 -4.99
CA ALA A 137 0.45 -5.98 -4.77
C ALA A 137 1.48 -6.17 -3.67
N LEU A 138 2.64 -5.57 -3.89
CA LEU A 138 3.81 -5.62 -3.04
C LEU A 138 4.14 -4.21 -2.55
N THR A 139 4.74 -4.14 -1.37
CA THR A 139 5.38 -2.93 -0.87
C THR A 139 6.77 -3.27 -0.35
N ASP A 140 7.70 -2.33 -0.45
CA ASP A 140 8.98 -2.44 0.24
C ASP A 140 8.77 -2.17 1.73
N VAL A 141 9.31 -3.02 2.59
CA VAL A 141 9.31 -2.88 4.06
C VAL A 141 10.73 -2.81 4.62
N SER A 142 11.73 -2.59 3.77
CA SER A 142 13.10 -2.39 4.20
C SER A 142 13.22 -1.15 5.09
N PRO A 143 14.01 -1.23 6.18
CA PRO A 143 14.45 -0.04 6.89
C PRO A 143 15.24 0.89 5.96
N LEU A 144 15.17 2.21 6.18
CA LEU A 144 15.83 3.22 5.34
C LEU A 144 17.34 3.03 5.16
N TRP A 145 18.01 2.35 6.09
CA TRP A 145 19.45 2.07 6.04
C TRP A 145 19.81 0.84 5.18
N ARG A 146 18.83 0.03 4.78
CA ARG A 146 19.06 -1.18 3.97
C ARG A 146 18.91 -0.83 2.48
N SER A 147 19.96 -1.07 1.71
CA SER A 147 19.98 -0.79 0.26
C SER A 147 19.18 -1.78 -0.58
N THR A 148 19.04 -3.03 -0.12
CA THR A 148 18.25 -4.05 -0.83
C THR A 148 16.80 -4.04 -0.34
N PRO A 149 15.81 -3.80 -1.24
CA PRO A 149 14.40 -3.84 -0.88
C PRO A 149 13.98 -5.21 -0.34
N VAL A 150 13.16 -5.22 0.71
CA VAL A 150 12.50 -6.42 1.21
C VAL A 150 11.03 -6.26 0.87
N MET A 151 10.61 -6.93 -0.20
CA MET A 151 9.24 -6.84 -0.65
C MET A 151 8.33 -7.68 0.25
N ARG A 152 7.14 -7.15 0.54
CA ARG A 152 6.05 -7.85 1.21
C ARG A 152 4.80 -7.80 0.34
N GLN A 153 4.23 -8.97 0.03
CA GLN A 153 2.89 -9.05 -0.53
C GLN A 153 1.90 -8.66 0.55
N TYR A 154 1.04 -7.68 0.26
CA TYR A 154 0.05 -7.21 1.21
C TYR A 154 -1.39 -7.35 0.71
N TRP A 155 -1.57 -7.50 -0.60
CA TRP A 155 -2.89 -7.63 -1.20
C TRP A 155 -2.84 -8.64 -2.34
N GLU A 156 -3.93 -9.40 -2.45
CA GLU A 156 -4.14 -10.41 -3.47
C GLU A 156 -5.64 -10.59 -3.69
N VAL A 157 -6.06 -10.66 -4.96
CA VAL A 157 -7.42 -11.04 -5.33
C VAL A 157 -7.43 -11.89 -6.60
N PRO A 158 -8.45 -12.75 -6.79
CA PRO A 158 -8.67 -13.43 -8.06
C PRO A 158 -8.77 -12.43 -9.22
N ARG A 159 -8.39 -12.87 -10.41
CA ARG A 159 -8.34 -11.99 -11.58
C ARG A 159 -9.67 -11.30 -11.91
N GLN A 160 -10.76 -12.02 -11.67
CA GLN A 160 -12.12 -11.58 -11.89
C GLN A 160 -12.59 -10.50 -10.89
N ALA A 161 -11.92 -10.30 -9.76
CA ALA A 161 -12.34 -9.31 -8.75
C ALA A 161 -12.06 -7.86 -9.19
N VAL A 162 -11.09 -7.67 -10.09
CA VAL A 162 -10.87 -6.39 -10.77
C VAL A 162 -11.69 -6.40 -12.04
N SER A 163 -12.63 -5.46 -12.19
CA SER A 163 -13.54 -5.33 -13.33
C SER A 163 -12.90 -4.56 -14.49
N ALA A 164 -12.05 -3.58 -14.21
CA ALA A 164 -11.22 -2.89 -15.20
C ALA A 164 -10.00 -2.22 -14.58
N LEU A 165 -9.00 -1.94 -15.41
CA LEU A 165 -7.91 -1.02 -15.08
C LEU A 165 -7.84 0.04 -16.16
N ARG A 166 -8.24 1.28 -15.83
CA ARG A 166 -8.34 2.37 -16.81
C ARG A 166 -7.17 3.33 -16.65
N ALA A 167 -6.28 3.37 -17.64
CA ALA A 167 -5.28 4.44 -17.73
C ALA A 167 -5.93 5.69 -18.32
N GLY A 168 -5.97 6.79 -17.55
CA GLY A 168 -6.66 8.01 -17.96
C GLY A 168 -6.28 9.22 -17.11
N PRO A 169 -5.57 10.22 -17.64
CA PRO A 169 -5.28 11.44 -16.92
C PRO A 169 -6.54 12.32 -16.88
N ARG A 170 -7.22 12.40 -15.73
CA ARG A 170 -8.21 13.46 -15.48
C ARG A 170 -7.47 14.70 -15.01
N GLY A 171 -6.96 15.49 -15.96
CA GLY A 171 -6.29 16.77 -15.72
C GLY A 171 -4.78 16.77 -15.95
N VAL A 172 -4.23 17.97 -16.12
CA VAL A 172 -2.83 18.24 -16.54
C VAL A 172 -1.79 17.75 -15.50
N VAL A 173 -2.23 17.53 -14.25
CA VAL A 173 -1.35 17.23 -13.11
C VAL A 173 -1.27 15.72 -12.79
N GLN A 174 -2.10 14.86 -13.40
CA GLN A 174 -2.20 13.43 -13.06
C GLN A 174 -1.59 12.49 -14.11
N LYS A 175 -0.36 12.79 -14.53
CA LYS A 175 0.38 11.92 -15.44
C LYS A 175 0.54 10.54 -14.81
N GLY A 176 0.21 9.49 -15.56
CA GLY A 176 0.35 8.11 -15.10
C GLY A 176 -0.80 7.58 -14.25
N ARG A 177 -1.89 8.33 -14.08
CA ARG A 177 -3.06 7.85 -13.34
C ARG A 177 -3.69 6.62 -13.99
N MET A 178 -3.99 5.64 -13.15
CA MET A 178 -4.80 4.48 -13.44
C MET A 178 -5.87 4.34 -12.35
N ASP A 179 -7.10 4.04 -12.75
CA ASP A 179 -8.17 3.71 -11.82
C ASP A 179 -8.36 2.18 -11.83
N ILE A 180 -8.17 1.55 -10.66
CA ILE A 180 -8.45 0.13 -10.44
C ILE A 180 -9.93 0.02 -10.09
N GLU A 181 -10.73 -0.53 -11.00
CA GLU A 181 -12.16 -0.76 -10.79
C GLU A 181 -12.39 -2.20 -10.34
N PHE A 182 -13.16 -2.39 -9.28
CA PHE A 182 -13.51 -3.69 -8.73
C PHE A 182 -14.91 -4.13 -9.17
N THR A 183 -15.23 -5.41 -9.01
CA THR A 183 -16.55 -5.96 -9.38
C THR A 183 -17.69 -5.54 -8.49
N ASP A 184 -17.41 -5.09 -7.26
CA ASP A 184 -18.40 -4.51 -6.36
C ASP A 184 -18.76 -3.05 -6.71
N GLY A 185 -18.21 -2.52 -7.81
CA GLY A 185 -18.41 -1.15 -8.27
C GLY A 185 -17.52 -0.12 -7.57
N SER A 186 -16.75 -0.52 -6.55
CA SER A 186 -15.76 0.36 -5.93
C SER A 186 -14.55 0.56 -6.84
N TRP A 187 -13.81 1.64 -6.64
CA TRP A 187 -12.56 1.88 -7.38
C TRP A 187 -11.59 2.74 -6.58
N VAL A 188 -10.31 2.66 -6.94
CA VAL A 188 -9.23 3.46 -6.34
C VAL A 188 -8.25 3.95 -7.39
N ALA A 189 -7.83 5.21 -7.27
CA ALA A 189 -6.82 5.82 -8.13
C ALA A 189 -5.40 5.46 -7.65
N VAL A 190 -4.57 5.10 -8.61
CA VAL A 190 -3.14 4.89 -8.43
C VAL A 190 -2.36 5.65 -9.51
N LEU A 191 -1.11 6.00 -9.24
CA LEU A 191 -0.19 6.61 -10.20
C LEU A 191 0.90 5.62 -10.55
N ALA A 192 1.11 5.36 -11.84
CA ALA A 192 2.25 4.58 -12.30
C ALA A 192 3.57 5.37 -12.14
N SER A 193 4.62 4.68 -11.72
CA SER A 193 5.98 5.20 -11.65
C SER A 193 6.92 4.29 -12.45
N PRO A 194 7.50 4.74 -13.59
CA PRO A 194 7.26 6.03 -14.23
C PRO A 194 5.85 6.13 -14.83
N ALA A 195 5.36 7.36 -15.03
CA ALA A 195 4.03 7.62 -15.58
C ALA A 195 3.78 6.99 -16.96
N SER A 196 4.83 6.81 -17.76
CA SER A 196 4.77 6.14 -19.08
C SER A 196 4.40 4.66 -18.99
N ALA A 197 4.50 4.03 -17.82
CA ALA A 197 4.13 2.64 -17.62
C ALA A 197 2.61 2.42 -17.51
N ALA A 198 1.82 3.47 -17.23
CA ALA A 198 0.40 3.35 -16.95
C ALA A 198 -0.39 2.68 -18.08
N ARG A 199 -0.28 3.21 -19.30
CA ARG A 199 -1.03 2.71 -20.45
C ARG A 199 -0.62 1.30 -20.86
N PRO A 200 0.69 0.98 -21.04
CA PRO A 200 1.10 -0.39 -21.34
C PRO A 200 0.68 -1.42 -20.27
N PHE A 201 0.70 -1.03 -18.99
CA PHE A 201 0.28 -1.90 -17.90
C PHE A 201 -1.23 -2.15 -17.91
N ALA A 202 -2.04 -1.09 -18.10
CA ALA A 202 -3.48 -1.20 -18.26
C ALA A 202 -3.86 -2.08 -19.46
N GLU A 203 -3.25 -1.86 -20.63
CA GLU A 203 -3.48 -2.67 -21.82
C GLU A 203 -3.13 -4.15 -21.59
N ALA A 204 -1.96 -4.44 -21.02
CA ALA A 204 -1.54 -5.81 -20.73
C ALA A 204 -2.46 -6.54 -19.72
N SER A 205 -3.07 -5.80 -18.79
CA SER A 205 -4.00 -6.39 -17.81
C SER A 205 -5.29 -6.94 -18.43
N VAL A 206 -5.73 -6.36 -19.56
CA VAL A 206 -6.96 -6.71 -20.28
C VAL A 206 -6.75 -7.85 -21.28
N HIS A 207 -5.61 -7.87 -21.99
CA HIS A 207 -5.35 -8.77 -23.12
C HIS A 207 -5.27 -10.26 -22.78
N HIS A 208 -5.35 -10.62 -21.50
CA HIS A 208 -5.21 -12.01 -21.05
C HIS A 208 -6.42 -12.51 -20.25
N ARG A 209 -7.55 -11.78 -20.21
CA ARG A 209 -8.76 -12.25 -19.53
C ARG A 209 -9.39 -13.45 -20.21
#